data_AF-Q1N9Z6-F1
#
_entry.id   AF-Q1N9Z6-F1
#
_cell.length_a   1.000
_cell.length_b   1.000
_cell.length_c   1.000
_cell.angle_alpha   90.00
_cell.angle_beta   90.00
_cell.angle_gamma   90.00
#
_symmetry.space_group_name_H-M   'P 1'
#
loop_
_entity.id
_entity.type
_entity.pdbx_description
1 polymer ?
#
loop_
_entity_poly.entity_id
_entity_poly.type
_entity_poly.pdbx_seq_one_letter_code
_entity_poly.pdbx_strand_id
1 'polypeptide(L)'
;MEDLESQGNAGGGAAMADDRATAELRFLRAQLADETAARQAAEAQVKRLDDEHRKLKGELLAAKDQQATTVREHEAALDARFKENATLMSALKRAQDREGRVQELVAQADKAHLLFTRLLGALLRQAAPKYLPANVRLQRKCALLDTHSLFDATWYLNQNPDVSEAGVNAAEHFVTHGLREGRSVNRTMEDLRRCAAALQEKPR
;
A
#
# COMPACT_ATOMS: atom_id res chain seq x y z
N MET A 1 73.20 -128.64 3.09
CA MET A 1 72.94 -127.65 4.13
C MET A 1 72.79 -126.33 3.41
N GLU A 2 71.63 -126.13 2.76
CA GLU A 2 70.39 -125.64 3.41
C GLU A 2 70.62 -124.22 3.95
N ASP A 3 69.80 -123.21 3.70
CA ASP A 3 68.53 -123.12 3.01
C ASP A 3 68.14 -121.63 2.94
N LEU A 4 67.41 -121.27 1.88
CA LEU A 4 66.31 -120.29 1.85
C LEU A 4 66.64 -118.79 2.10
N GLU A 5 66.69 -117.98 1.04
CA GLU A 5 65.53 -117.25 0.47
C GLU A 5 65.04 -116.11 1.39
N SER A 6 65.34 -114.86 1.04
CA SER A 6 64.43 -114.03 0.22
C SER A 6 63.11 -113.77 0.93
N GLN A 7 62.98 -112.57 1.53
CA GLN A 7 61.80 -111.70 1.44
C GLN A 7 61.93 -110.51 2.42
N GLY A 8 61.56 -109.31 1.96
CA GLY A 8 61.02 -108.30 2.86
C GLY A 8 61.67 -106.91 2.94
N ASN A 9 62.37 -106.41 1.92
CA ASN A 9 62.70 -104.97 1.84
C ASN A 9 61.82 -104.25 0.80
N ALA A 10 60.51 -104.21 1.07
CA ALA A 10 59.53 -103.46 0.27
C ALA A 10 58.54 -102.63 1.14
N GLY A 11 58.71 -102.60 2.48
CA GLY A 11 57.76 -101.97 3.40
C GLY A 11 57.98 -100.48 3.68
N GLY A 12 59.19 -99.94 3.50
CA GLY A 12 59.51 -98.55 3.88
C GLY A 12 59.08 -97.47 2.88
N GLY A 13 59.10 -97.80 1.58
CA GLY A 13 58.70 -96.86 0.51
C GLY A 13 57.18 -96.70 0.38
N ALA A 14 56.41 -97.76 0.66
CA ALA A 14 54.95 -97.72 0.66
C ALA A 14 54.38 -96.92 1.84
N ALA A 15 54.97 -97.06 3.05
CA ALA A 15 54.55 -96.32 4.24
C ALA A 15 54.82 -94.80 4.13
N MET A 16 55.97 -94.38 3.58
CA MET A 16 56.26 -92.94 3.37
C MET A 16 55.48 -92.32 2.20
N ALA A 17 55.14 -93.10 1.16
CA ALA A 17 54.26 -92.64 0.10
C ALA A 17 52.81 -92.47 0.62
N ASP A 18 52.35 -93.36 1.50
CA ASP A 18 51.04 -93.29 2.16
C ASP A 18 50.96 -92.12 3.16
N ASP A 19 52.03 -91.85 3.92
CA ASP A 19 52.12 -90.67 4.80
C ASP A 19 52.12 -89.34 4.03
N ARG A 20 52.74 -89.30 2.85
CA ARG A 20 52.71 -88.10 1.97
C ARG A 20 51.34 -87.90 1.35
N ALA A 21 50.71 -88.97 0.85
CA ALA A 21 49.36 -88.91 0.29
C ALA A 21 48.33 -88.52 1.35
N THR A 22 48.44 -89.01 2.58
CA THR A 22 47.55 -88.63 3.69
C THR A 22 47.78 -87.19 4.18
N ALA A 23 49.01 -86.67 4.11
CA ALA A 23 49.30 -85.26 4.37
C ALA A 23 48.70 -84.34 3.29
N GLU A 24 48.83 -84.69 2.01
CA GLU A 24 48.22 -83.97 0.89
C GLU A 24 46.68 -83.99 0.97
N LEU A 25 46.08 -85.13 1.31
CA LEU A 25 44.63 -85.24 1.53
C LEU A 25 44.14 -84.41 2.73
N ARG A 26 44.92 -84.33 3.81
CA ARG A 26 44.60 -83.44 4.96
C ARG A 26 44.67 -81.97 4.57
N PHE A 27 45.68 -81.57 3.80
CA PHE A 27 45.81 -80.21 3.29
C PHE A 27 44.65 -79.81 2.37
N LEU A 28 44.32 -80.66 1.39
CA LEU A 28 43.21 -80.40 0.47
C LEU A 28 41.85 -80.36 1.19
N ARG A 29 41.65 -81.18 2.23
CA ARG A 29 40.44 -81.11 3.07
C ARG A 29 40.37 -79.83 3.89
N ALA A 30 41.50 -79.37 4.43
CA ALA A 30 41.56 -78.09 5.16
C ALA A 30 41.30 -76.90 4.23
N GLN A 31 41.86 -76.92 3.02
CA GLN A 31 41.62 -75.90 2.00
C GLN A 31 40.16 -75.90 1.53
N LEU A 32 39.56 -77.07 1.31
CA LEU A 32 38.13 -77.18 0.98
C LEU A 32 37.25 -76.67 2.13
N ALA A 33 37.60 -76.96 3.39
CA ALA A 33 36.88 -76.46 4.55
C ALA A 33 36.93 -74.93 4.63
N ASP A 34 38.08 -74.32 4.40
CA ASP A 34 38.26 -72.86 4.42
C ASP A 34 37.47 -72.19 3.28
N GLU A 35 37.52 -72.74 2.06
CA GLU A 35 36.70 -72.25 0.93
C GLU A 35 35.20 -72.39 1.19
N THR A 36 34.75 -73.49 1.81
CA THR A 36 33.33 -73.64 2.18
C THR A 36 32.91 -72.66 3.27
N ALA A 37 33.76 -72.37 4.25
CA ALA A 37 33.51 -71.37 5.28
C ALA A 37 33.45 -69.96 4.69
N ALA A 38 34.37 -69.62 3.78
CA ALA A 38 34.36 -68.35 3.05
C ALA A 38 33.10 -68.21 2.19
N ARG A 39 32.66 -69.27 1.50
CA ARG A 39 31.42 -69.29 0.72
C ARG A 39 30.19 -69.10 1.61
N GLN A 40 30.11 -69.78 2.75
CA GLN A 40 29.02 -69.62 3.71
C GLN A 40 28.98 -68.20 4.29
N ALA A 41 30.13 -67.60 4.58
CA ALA A 41 30.21 -66.22 5.03
C ALA A 41 29.74 -65.23 3.95
N ALA A 42 30.12 -65.46 2.69
CA ALA A 42 29.67 -64.67 1.55
C ALA A 42 28.15 -64.80 1.32
N GLU A 43 27.60 -66.02 1.38
CA GLU A 43 26.16 -66.27 1.27
C GLU A 43 25.38 -65.59 2.42
N ALA A 44 25.89 -65.65 3.65
CA ALA A 44 25.31 -64.93 4.78
C ALA A 44 25.34 -63.41 4.59
N GLN A 45 26.42 -62.87 4.01
CA GLN A 45 26.54 -61.44 3.72
C GLN A 45 25.55 -60.99 2.63
N VAL A 46 25.41 -61.76 1.55
CA VAL A 46 24.41 -61.48 0.49
C VAL A 46 23.01 -61.45 1.09
N LYS A 47 22.67 -62.41 1.95
CA LYS A 47 21.35 -62.46 2.60
C LYS A 47 21.09 -61.23 3.48
N ARG A 48 22.09 -60.76 4.23
CA ARG A 48 21.98 -59.53 5.02
C ARG A 48 21.74 -58.31 4.15
N LEU A 49 22.50 -58.17 3.07
CA LEU A 49 22.34 -57.07 2.11
C LEU A 49 20.97 -57.11 1.43
N ASP A 50 20.45 -58.29 1.09
CA ASP A 50 19.10 -58.46 0.54
C ASP A 50 18.01 -58.01 1.53
N ASP A 51 18.14 -58.38 2.80
CA ASP A 51 17.21 -57.97 3.85
C ASP A 51 17.27 -56.45 4.10
N GLU A 52 18.48 -55.86 4.11
CA GLU A 52 18.68 -54.41 4.18
C GLU A 52 18.07 -53.69 2.97
N HIS A 53 18.30 -54.20 1.75
CA HIS A 53 17.75 -53.62 0.53
C HIS A 53 16.21 -53.69 0.52
N ARG A 54 15.61 -54.81 0.99
CA ARG A 54 14.15 -54.92 1.17
C ARG A 54 13.63 -53.89 2.16
N LYS A 55 14.33 -53.70 3.29
CA LYS A 55 13.97 -52.70 4.31
C LYS A 55 14.03 -51.28 3.75
N LEU A 56 15.16 -50.89 3.15
CA LEU A 56 15.34 -49.56 2.55
C LEU A 56 14.34 -49.30 1.43
N LYS A 57 14.01 -50.32 0.61
CA LYS A 57 12.98 -50.20 -0.42
C LYS A 57 11.60 -49.96 0.17
N GLY A 58 11.26 -50.61 1.28
CA GLY A 58 10.01 -50.38 2.02
C GLY A 58 9.94 -48.96 2.59
N GLU A 59 11.01 -48.49 3.22
CA GLU A 59 11.13 -47.13 3.76
C GLU A 59 11.03 -46.07 2.65
N LEU A 60 11.69 -46.30 1.51
CA LEU A 60 11.62 -45.42 0.35
C LEU A 60 10.19 -45.33 -0.21
N LEU A 61 9.47 -46.45 -0.28
CA LEU A 61 8.10 -46.46 -0.75
C LEU A 61 7.19 -45.68 0.20
N ALA A 62 7.32 -45.91 1.51
CA ALA A 62 6.57 -45.17 2.52
C ALA A 62 6.86 -43.66 2.49
N ALA A 63 8.13 -43.27 2.32
CA ALA A 63 8.52 -41.87 2.18
C ALA A 63 7.96 -41.24 0.89
N LYS A 64 7.95 -41.99 -0.22
CA LYS A 64 7.33 -41.54 -1.48
C LYS A 64 5.82 -41.37 -1.34
N ASP A 65 5.14 -42.27 -0.66
CA ASP A 65 3.70 -42.17 -0.42
C ASP A 65 3.37 -40.96 0.46
N GLN A 66 4.16 -40.73 1.53
CA GLN A 66 4.03 -39.52 2.35
C GLN A 66 4.27 -38.24 1.54
N GLN A 67 5.30 -38.22 0.69
CA GLN A 67 5.55 -37.07 -0.18
C GLN A 67 4.41 -36.85 -1.19
N ALA A 68 3.85 -37.92 -1.75
CA ALA A 68 2.71 -37.82 -2.65
C ALA A 68 1.46 -37.27 -1.93
N THR A 69 1.24 -37.65 -0.66
CA THR A 69 0.13 -37.09 0.13
C THR A 69 0.33 -35.62 0.44
N THR A 70 1.53 -35.20 0.88
CA THR A 70 1.78 -33.79 1.20
C THR A 70 1.69 -32.90 -0.03
N VAL A 71 2.18 -33.35 -1.19
CA VAL A 71 2.04 -32.62 -2.46
C VAL A 71 0.57 -32.41 -2.80
N ARG A 72 -0.27 -33.46 -2.70
CA ARG A 72 -1.71 -33.33 -2.96
C ARG A 72 -2.40 -32.37 -1.99
N GLU A 73 -2.02 -32.39 -0.71
CA GLU A 73 -2.55 -31.46 0.29
C GLU A 73 -2.16 -30.01 -0.04
N HIS A 74 -0.89 -29.77 -0.42
CA HIS A 74 -0.42 -28.46 -0.83
C HIS A 74 -1.09 -27.96 -2.12
N GLU A 75 -1.29 -28.83 -3.11
CA GLU A 75 -2.03 -28.50 -4.34
C GLU A 75 -3.49 -28.11 -4.03
N ALA A 76 -4.17 -28.89 -3.20
CA ALA A 76 -5.54 -28.58 -2.77
C ALA A 76 -5.61 -27.25 -1.99
N ALA A 77 -4.63 -26.98 -1.13
CA ALA A 77 -4.55 -25.72 -0.40
C ALA A 77 -4.28 -24.52 -1.32
N LEU A 78 -3.45 -24.68 -2.35
CA LEU A 78 -3.20 -23.65 -3.37
C LEU A 78 -4.48 -23.35 -4.15
N ASP A 79 -5.20 -24.37 -4.60
CA ASP A 79 -6.47 -24.20 -5.32
C ASP A 79 -7.52 -23.45 -4.48
N ALA A 80 -7.60 -23.77 -3.18
CA ALA A 80 -8.48 -23.05 -2.25
C ALA A 80 -8.09 -21.57 -2.13
N ARG A 81 -6.79 -21.28 -1.98
CA ARG A 81 -6.28 -19.90 -1.92
C ARG A 81 -6.49 -19.14 -3.22
N PHE A 82 -6.36 -19.79 -4.38
CA PHE A 82 -6.65 -19.15 -5.67
C PHE A 82 -8.13 -18.79 -5.80
N LYS A 83 -9.04 -19.66 -5.35
CA LYS A 83 -10.48 -19.35 -5.30
C LYS A 83 -10.78 -18.17 -4.37
N GLU A 84 -10.17 -18.13 -3.20
CA GLU A 84 -10.30 -17.01 -2.26
C GLU A 84 -9.74 -15.71 -2.84
N ASN A 85 -8.55 -15.75 -3.44
CA ASN A 85 -7.99 -14.58 -4.12
C ASN A 85 -8.90 -14.09 -5.26
N ALA A 86 -9.52 -14.99 -6.01
CA ALA A 86 -10.48 -14.62 -7.06
C ALA A 86 -11.74 -13.94 -6.48
N THR A 87 -12.29 -14.45 -5.37
CA THR A 87 -13.46 -13.81 -4.72
C THR A 87 -13.08 -12.45 -4.16
N LEU A 88 -11.92 -12.32 -3.52
CA LEU A 88 -11.39 -11.05 -3.01
C LEU A 88 -11.15 -10.04 -4.13
N MET A 89 -10.57 -10.45 -5.26
CA MET A 89 -10.40 -9.59 -6.44
C MET A 89 -11.74 -9.08 -6.98
N SER A 90 -12.75 -9.94 -7.06
CA SER A 90 -14.10 -9.53 -7.46
C SER A 90 -14.73 -8.54 -6.47
N ALA A 91 -14.49 -8.72 -5.16
CA ALA A 91 -14.99 -7.83 -4.13
C ALA A 91 -14.28 -6.47 -4.15
N LEU A 92 -12.96 -6.46 -4.32
CA LEU A 92 -12.15 -5.25 -4.44
C LEU A 92 -12.59 -4.43 -5.66
N LYS A 93 -12.77 -5.08 -6.82
CA LYS A 93 -13.27 -4.40 -8.02
C LYS A 93 -14.64 -3.76 -7.79
N ARG A 94 -15.57 -4.48 -7.15
CA ARG A 94 -16.89 -3.91 -6.80
C ARG A 94 -16.79 -2.73 -5.84
N ALA A 95 -15.83 -2.74 -4.91
CA ALA A 95 -15.60 -1.61 -4.00
C ALA A 95 -15.06 -0.38 -4.75
N GLN A 96 -14.10 -0.58 -5.66
CA GLN A 96 -13.57 0.49 -6.52
C GLN A 96 -14.65 1.09 -7.44
N ASP A 97 -15.49 0.24 -8.04
CA ASP A 97 -16.61 0.71 -8.87
C ASP A 97 -17.62 1.54 -8.06
N ARG A 98 -17.87 1.16 -6.79
CA ARG A 98 -18.71 1.94 -5.86
C ARG A 98 -18.09 3.28 -5.53
N GLU A 99 -16.79 3.31 -5.24
CA GLU A 99 -16.07 4.54 -4.96
C GLU A 99 -16.13 5.52 -6.14
N GLY A 100 -15.90 5.03 -7.36
CA GLY A 100 -16.03 5.84 -8.58
C GLY A 100 -17.44 6.42 -8.76
N ARG A 101 -18.50 5.66 -8.46
CA ARG A 101 -19.89 6.17 -8.48
C ARG A 101 -20.14 7.25 -7.45
N VAL A 102 -19.61 7.10 -6.23
CA VAL A 102 -19.73 8.11 -5.19
C VAL A 102 -19.02 9.40 -5.60
N GLN A 103 -17.82 9.30 -6.15
CA GLN A 103 -17.06 10.47 -6.64
C GLN A 103 -17.83 11.22 -7.73
N GLU A 104 -18.46 10.52 -8.68
CA GLU A 104 -19.29 11.14 -9.71
C GLU A 104 -20.53 11.85 -9.11
N LEU A 105 -21.20 11.23 -8.14
CA LEU A 105 -22.34 11.85 -7.45
C LEU A 105 -21.94 13.10 -6.67
N VAL A 106 -20.79 13.07 -5.98
CA VAL A 106 -20.24 14.25 -5.29
C VAL A 106 -19.93 15.35 -6.30
N ALA A 107 -19.28 15.03 -7.43
CA ALA A 107 -18.98 16.01 -8.46
C ALA A 107 -20.26 16.64 -9.07
N GLN A 108 -21.34 15.87 -9.21
CA GLN A 108 -22.64 16.39 -9.66
C GLN A 108 -23.28 17.30 -8.61
N ALA A 109 -23.22 16.92 -7.33
CA ALA A 109 -23.70 17.73 -6.23
C ALA A 109 -22.94 19.06 -6.12
N ASP A 110 -21.62 19.05 -6.29
CA ASP A 110 -20.78 20.25 -6.28
C ASP A 110 -21.13 21.21 -7.42
N LYS A 111 -21.37 20.68 -8.62
CA LYS A 111 -21.85 21.49 -9.77
C LYS A 111 -23.20 22.13 -9.45
N ALA A 112 -24.14 21.37 -8.89
CA ALA A 112 -25.45 21.89 -8.50
C ALA A 112 -25.35 22.94 -7.39
N HIS A 113 -24.50 22.71 -6.39
CA HIS A 113 -24.24 23.64 -5.31
C HIS A 113 -23.62 24.95 -5.81
N LEU A 114 -22.67 24.87 -6.75
CA LEU A 114 -22.06 26.03 -7.39
C LEU A 114 -23.08 26.85 -8.20
N LEU A 115 -23.99 26.18 -8.91
CA LEU A 115 -25.08 26.85 -9.61
C LEU A 115 -26.05 27.52 -8.63
N PHE A 116 -26.46 26.81 -7.58
CA PHE A 116 -27.33 27.34 -6.53
C PHE A 116 -26.73 28.59 -5.87
N THR A 117 -25.47 28.53 -5.43
CA THR A 117 -24.79 29.66 -4.80
C THR A 117 -24.64 30.85 -5.74
N ARG A 118 -24.35 30.62 -7.03
CA ARG A 118 -24.31 31.68 -8.04
C ARG A 118 -25.67 32.33 -8.29
N LEU A 119 -26.71 31.53 -8.45
CA LEU A 119 -28.08 32.00 -8.65
C LEU A 119 -28.58 32.77 -7.44
N LEU A 120 -28.38 32.23 -6.24
CA LEU A 120 -28.75 32.88 -4.98
C LEU A 120 -28.00 34.22 -4.84
N GLY A 121 -26.69 34.27 -5.11
CA GLY A 121 -25.92 35.51 -5.08
C GLY A 121 -26.35 36.53 -6.14
N ALA A 122 -26.78 36.09 -7.32
CA ALA A 122 -27.35 36.97 -8.36
C ALA A 122 -28.72 37.53 -7.94
N LEU A 123 -29.59 36.68 -7.41
CA LEU A 123 -30.91 37.06 -6.89
C LEU A 123 -30.77 38.04 -5.72
N LEU A 124 -29.88 37.75 -4.77
CA LEU A 124 -29.59 38.64 -3.65
C LEU A 124 -29.04 39.99 -4.13
N ARG A 125 -28.19 40.04 -5.17
CA ARG A 125 -27.76 41.33 -5.74
C ARG A 125 -28.90 42.16 -6.31
N GLN A 126 -29.88 41.52 -6.95
CA GLN A 126 -31.05 42.19 -7.52
C GLN A 126 -32.08 42.61 -6.45
N ALA A 127 -32.32 41.76 -5.45
CA ALA A 127 -33.39 41.95 -4.46
C ALA A 127 -32.92 42.66 -3.18
N ALA A 128 -31.66 42.49 -2.75
CA ALA A 128 -31.17 43.06 -1.50
C ALA A 128 -31.35 44.58 -1.37
N PRO A 129 -31.16 45.43 -2.41
CA PRO A 129 -31.33 46.89 -2.26
C PRO A 129 -32.71 47.30 -1.73
N LYS A 130 -33.75 46.51 -2.02
CA LYS A 130 -35.14 46.80 -1.65
C LYS A 130 -35.49 46.35 -0.22
N TYR A 131 -34.85 45.30 0.28
CA TYR A 131 -35.14 44.71 1.60
C TYR A 131 -34.03 44.97 2.64
N LEU A 132 -32.95 45.65 2.27
CA LEU A 132 -31.89 46.04 3.19
C LEU A 132 -32.43 47.08 4.19
N PRO A 133 -32.31 46.84 5.51
CA PRO A 133 -32.67 47.81 6.52
C PRO A 133 -31.81 49.08 6.39
N ALA A 134 -32.36 50.21 6.84
CA ALA A 134 -31.82 51.54 6.53
C ALA A 134 -30.35 51.72 6.96
N ASN A 135 -29.98 51.14 8.10
CA ASN A 135 -28.62 51.12 8.65
C ASN A 135 -27.62 50.42 7.72
N VAL A 136 -27.97 49.26 7.14
CA VAL A 136 -27.06 48.53 6.25
C VAL A 136 -26.91 49.25 4.90
N ARG A 137 -27.96 49.92 4.42
CA ARG A 137 -27.85 50.78 3.21
C ARG A 137 -26.91 51.95 3.44
N LEU A 138 -26.98 52.58 4.62
CA LEU A 138 -26.13 53.69 5.01
C LEU A 138 -24.67 53.24 5.12
N GLN A 139 -24.41 52.14 5.83
CA GLN A 139 -23.07 51.54 5.91
C GLN A 139 -22.48 51.20 4.54
N ARG A 140 -23.28 50.65 3.61
CA ARG A 140 -22.81 50.39 2.24
C ARG A 140 -22.43 51.66 1.49
N LYS A 141 -23.18 52.76 1.67
CA LYS A 141 -22.84 54.05 1.06
C LYS A 141 -21.57 54.64 1.67
N CYS A 142 -21.39 54.57 2.99
CA CYS A 142 -20.16 55.00 3.65
C CYS A 142 -18.96 54.16 3.18
N ALA A 143 -19.11 52.83 3.09
CA ALA A 143 -18.07 51.94 2.62
C ALA A 143 -17.63 52.21 1.17
N LEU A 144 -18.53 52.70 0.30
CA LEU A 144 -18.17 53.12 -1.05
C LEU A 144 -17.27 54.36 -1.06
N LEU A 145 -17.49 55.31 -0.14
CA LEU A 145 -16.63 56.49 0.02
C LEU A 145 -15.21 56.08 0.45
N ASP A 146 -15.10 55.11 1.36
CA ASP A 146 -13.82 54.58 1.84
C ASP A 146 -13.11 53.74 0.78
N THR A 147 -13.82 52.84 0.09
CA THR A 147 -13.27 51.93 -0.94
C THR A 147 -12.60 52.70 -2.08
N HIS A 148 -13.14 53.87 -2.42
CA HIS A 148 -12.60 54.74 -3.47
C HIS A 148 -11.76 55.90 -2.93
N SER A 149 -11.52 55.97 -1.62
CA SER A 149 -10.78 57.05 -0.94
C SER A 149 -11.28 58.45 -1.33
N LEU A 150 -12.59 58.60 -1.55
CA LEU A 150 -13.21 59.85 -2.01
C LEU A 150 -13.47 60.82 -0.86
N PHE A 151 -13.43 60.33 0.38
CA PHE A 151 -13.79 61.07 1.58
C PHE A 151 -12.61 61.17 2.54
N ASP A 152 -12.29 62.39 2.96
CA ASP A 152 -11.27 62.66 3.98
C ASP A 152 -12.00 63.03 5.27
N ALA A 153 -12.12 62.06 6.18
CA ALA A 153 -12.84 62.24 7.44
C ALA A 153 -12.18 63.29 8.34
N THR A 154 -10.84 63.34 8.37
CA THR A 154 -10.10 64.30 9.20
C THR A 154 -10.30 65.71 8.69
N TRP A 155 -10.17 65.92 7.38
CA TRP A 155 -10.44 67.22 6.78
C TRP A 155 -11.90 67.63 6.97
N TYR A 156 -12.85 66.70 6.78
CA TYR A 156 -14.28 66.96 6.92
C TYR A 156 -14.65 67.42 8.33
N LEU A 157 -14.14 66.76 9.38
CA LEU A 157 -14.40 67.16 10.77
C LEU A 157 -13.76 68.52 11.11
N ASN A 158 -12.57 68.80 10.58
CA ASN A 158 -11.91 70.09 10.78
C ASN A 158 -12.69 71.25 10.14
N GLN A 159 -13.34 71.02 8.99
CA GLN A 159 -14.16 72.04 8.31
C GLN A 159 -15.58 72.15 8.88
N ASN A 160 -16.04 71.16 9.64
CA ASN A 160 -17.39 71.07 10.18
C ASN A 160 -17.35 70.84 11.69
N PRO A 161 -17.01 71.87 12.49
CA PRO A 161 -16.91 71.75 13.95
C PRO A 161 -18.21 71.27 14.60
N ASP A 162 -19.36 71.63 14.04
CA ASP A 162 -20.69 71.19 14.48
C ASP A 162 -20.84 69.65 14.46
N VAL A 163 -20.26 68.99 13.46
CA VAL A 163 -20.26 67.53 13.33
C VAL A 163 -19.25 66.90 14.29
N SER A 164 -18.10 67.55 14.46
CA SER A 164 -17.05 67.10 15.39
C SER A 164 -17.51 67.16 16.85
N GLU A 165 -18.16 68.25 17.25
CA GLU A 165 -18.68 68.45 18.61
C GLU A 165 -19.86 67.51 18.92
N ALA A 166 -20.67 67.19 17.92
CA ALA A 166 -21.76 66.22 18.05
C ALA A 166 -21.27 64.76 18.16
N GLY A 167 -19.99 64.48 17.90
CA GLY A 167 -19.40 63.14 17.97
C GLY A 167 -19.96 62.15 16.94
N VAL A 168 -20.58 62.65 15.87
CA VAL A 168 -21.19 61.82 14.82
C VAL A 168 -20.11 61.36 13.84
N ASN A 169 -20.26 60.14 13.30
CA ASN A 169 -19.35 59.66 12.26
C ASN A 169 -19.41 60.59 11.03
N ALA A 170 -18.24 61.08 10.59
CA ALA A 170 -18.11 62.04 9.50
C ALA A 170 -18.71 61.54 8.17
N ALA A 171 -18.43 60.29 7.79
CA ALA A 171 -18.94 59.70 6.56
C ALA A 171 -20.45 59.47 6.63
N GLU A 172 -20.96 59.03 7.79
CA GLU A 172 -22.39 58.87 8.03
C GLU A 172 -23.13 60.20 7.93
N HIS A 173 -22.61 61.24 8.60
CA HIS A 173 -23.15 62.58 8.54
C HIS A 173 -23.13 63.12 7.10
N PHE A 174 -22.03 62.94 6.38
CA PHE A 174 -21.92 63.41 5.01
C PHE A 174 -22.97 62.76 4.09
N VAL A 175 -23.13 61.43 4.16
CA VAL A 175 -24.08 60.69 3.33
C VAL A 175 -25.54 61.03 3.67
N THR A 176 -25.84 61.32 4.93
CA THR A 176 -27.22 61.60 5.40
C THR A 176 -27.61 63.07 5.24
N HIS A 177 -26.70 64.00 5.53
CA HIS A 177 -26.98 65.44 5.61
C HIS A 177 -26.00 66.27 4.77
N GLY A 178 -24.69 66.02 4.91
CA GLY A 178 -23.64 66.87 4.32
C GLY A 178 -23.74 67.03 2.79
N LEU A 179 -24.13 65.99 2.05
CA LEU A 179 -24.33 66.09 0.60
C LEU A 179 -25.48 67.04 0.22
N ARG A 180 -26.58 67.02 0.99
CA ARG A 180 -27.75 67.90 0.75
C ARG A 180 -27.48 69.34 1.17
N GLU A 181 -26.67 69.52 2.19
CA GLU A 181 -26.17 70.81 2.66
C GLU A 181 -25.07 71.37 1.75
N GLY A 182 -24.63 70.58 0.76
CA GLY A 182 -23.58 70.98 -0.16
C GLY A 182 -22.22 71.11 0.52
N ARG A 183 -21.95 70.36 1.58
CA ARG A 183 -20.61 70.29 2.18
C ARG A 183 -19.68 69.49 1.27
N SER A 184 -18.40 69.85 1.27
CA SER A 184 -17.40 69.16 0.46
C SER A 184 -16.85 67.93 1.19
N VAL A 185 -16.41 66.90 0.45
CA VAL A 185 -15.89 65.63 1.01
C VAL A 185 -14.40 65.65 1.33
N ASN A 186 -13.67 66.56 0.68
CA ASN A 186 -12.24 66.74 0.78
C ASN A 186 -11.86 68.13 0.26
N ARG A 187 -10.60 68.50 0.43
CA ARG A 187 -10.06 69.80 -0.01
C ARG A 187 -10.16 70.03 -1.51
N THR A 188 -9.90 69.00 -2.32
CA THR A 188 -9.88 69.13 -3.79
C THR A 188 -11.27 69.47 -4.34
N MET A 189 -12.32 68.84 -3.80
CA MET A 189 -13.70 69.13 -4.17
C MET A 189 -14.14 70.53 -3.73
N GLU A 190 -13.66 71.00 -2.58
CA GLU A 190 -13.90 72.37 -2.12
C GLU A 190 -13.22 73.41 -3.01
N ASP A 191 -11.96 73.18 -3.39
CA ASP A 191 -11.22 74.06 -4.30
C ASP A 191 -11.89 74.11 -5.68
N LEU A 192 -12.31 72.95 -6.21
CA LEU A 192 -13.07 72.87 -7.46
C LEU A 192 -14.39 73.65 -7.37
N ARG A 193 -15.10 73.55 -6.25
CA ARG A 193 -16.34 74.30 -6.03
C ARG A 193 -16.10 75.81 -6.03
N ARG A 194 -15.04 76.28 -5.36
CA ARG A 194 -14.66 77.70 -5.34
C ARG A 194 -14.28 78.22 -6.72
N CYS A 195 -13.49 77.45 -7.48
CA CYS A 195 -13.16 77.77 -8.86
C CYS A 195 -14.41 77.82 -9.75
N ALA A 196 -15.34 76.87 -9.60
CA ALA A 196 -16.58 76.86 -10.35
C ALA A 196 -17.46 78.08 -10.04
N ALA A 197 -17.52 78.51 -8.77
CA ALA A 197 -18.24 79.73 -8.38
C ALA A 197 -17.60 80.98 -9.01
N ALA A 198 -16.27 81.09 -8.97
CA ALA A 198 -15.53 82.21 -9.57
C ALA A 198 -15.72 82.31 -11.09
N LEU A 199 -15.93 81.18 -11.79
CA LEU A 199 -16.23 81.16 -13.23
C LEU A 199 -17.67 81.56 -13.57
N GLN A 200 -18.60 81.47 -12.62
CA GLN A 200 -19.99 81.87 -12.81
C GLN A 200 -20.20 83.38 -12.56
N GLU A 201 -19.33 84.02 -11.79
CA GLU A 201 -19.28 85.47 -11.68
C GLU A 201 -18.67 86.06 -12.96
N LYS A 202 -19.55 86.44 -13.91
CA LYS A 202 -19.16 87.20 -15.11
C LYS A 202 -18.36 88.45 -14.66
N PRO A 203 -17.17 88.73 -15.24
CA PRO A 203 -16.51 90.00 -14.99
C PRO A 203 -17.43 91.13 -15.46
N ARG A 204 -17.63 92.12 -14.58
CA ARG A 204 -18.37 93.36 -14.90
C ARG A 204 -17.66 94.17 -15.99
#